data_AF-A0A1M7TS12-F1
#
_entry.id   AF-A0A1M7TS12-F1
#
_cell.length_a   1.000
_cell.length_b   1.000
_cell.length_c   1.000
_cell.angle_alpha   90.00
_cell.angle_beta   90.00
_cell.angle_gamma   90.00
#
_symmetry.space_group_name_H-M   'P 1'
#
loop_
_entity.id
_entity.type
_entity.pdbx_description
1 polymer ?
#
loop_
_entity_poly.entity_id
_entity_poly.type
_entity_poly.pdbx_seq_one_letter_code
_entity_poly.pdbx_strand_id
1 'polypeptide(L)'
;MGIPPNLAAEVLAKCGRHCCICRRFRPTQLQVHHIDERKDGGGDDFDNLIAICISCHSDVHTNTKLTRRFSDEELKRHRDNVYRLVADGKLPSGIAGSDDLVAITAAVIETLRSKSGQEVADDKDFPLEALDILLCATAEKKPVKILRENSAVSVHAGNGHFLFGSGEVITNGRPTSVQKLVSLGLVEGSADVLEVTSKGYAFADDVMSANPRYTMLKAKCLHCSLHFIVCTDFPERHSHATLICPECGQQQGAFLIWHQQMFGFIFQSVPGRQQAVAGAGIDLKATQSFRVKE
;
A
#
# COMPACT_ATOMS: atom_id res chain seq x y z
N MET A 1 30.94 19.49 4.31
CA MET A 1 29.97 20.46 4.85
C MET A 1 28.61 20.14 4.25
N GLY A 2 27.56 20.05 5.07
CA GLY A 2 26.26 19.53 4.66
C GLY A 2 25.25 20.62 4.28
N ILE A 3 24.16 20.19 3.65
CA ILE A 3 22.98 21.02 3.34
C ILE A 3 22.41 21.56 4.66
N PRO A 4 22.02 22.85 4.72
CA PRO A 4 21.40 23.44 5.91
C PRO A 4 20.17 22.64 6.37
N PRO A 5 20.04 22.31 7.67
CA PRO A 5 18.95 21.47 8.17
C PRO A 5 17.54 21.99 7.86
N ASN A 6 17.36 23.31 7.85
CA ASN A 6 16.10 23.96 7.49
C ASN A 6 15.70 23.70 6.03
N LEU A 7 16.65 23.84 5.09
CA LEU A 7 16.40 23.58 3.68
C LEU A 7 16.18 22.09 3.41
N ALA A 8 16.94 21.22 4.07
CA ALA A 8 16.71 19.78 3.99
C ALA A 8 15.31 19.40 4.48
N ALA A 9 14.87 19.97 5.61
CA ALA A 9 13.52 19.76 6.12
C ALA A 9 12.44 20.25 5.14
N GLU A 10 12.63 21.43 4.53
CA GLU A 10 11.70 21.98 3.54
C GLU A 10 11.58 21.09 2.30
N VAL A 11 12.70 20.65 1.73
CA VAL A 11 12.72 19.75 0.55
C VAL A 11 12.03 18.43 0.87
N LEU A 12 12.33 17.83 2.03
CA LEU A 12 11.72 16.58 2.47
C LEU A 12 10.22 16.71 2.74
N ALA A 13 9.77 17.88 3.21
CA ALA A 13 8.36 18.18 3.40
C ALA A 13 7.64 18.37 2.06
N LYS A 14 8.18 19.16 1.13
CA LYS A 14 7.56 19.40 -0.18
C LYS A 14 7.46 18.15 -1.04
N CYS A 15 8.43 17.24 -0.97
CA CYS A 15 8.33 15.95 -1.65
C CYS A 15 7.44 14.94 -0.91
N GLY A 16 6.89 15.27 0.27
CA GLY A 16 6.07 14.36 1.06
C GLY A 16 6.78 13.04 1.37
N ARG A 17 8.11 13.09 1.58
CA ARG A 17 8.98 11.92 1.71
C ARG A 17 8.95 10.93 0.54
N HIS A 18 8.67 11.39 -0.68
CA HIS A 18 8.82 10.60 -1.90
C HIS A 18 10.13 10.89 -2.62
N CYS A 19 10.75 9.86 -3.20
CA CYS A 19 11.88 10.08 -4.10
C CYS A 19 11.43 10.84 -5.34
N CYS A 20 12.12 11.93 -5.68
CA CYS A 20 11.77 12.78 -6.82
C CYS A 20 11.88 12.05 -8.18
N ILE A 21 12.73 11.03 -8.27
CA ILE A 21 12.94 10.23 -9.50
C ILE A 21 11.93 9.08 -9.57
N CYS A 22 12.01 8.11 -8.65
CA CYS A 22 11.20 6.90 -8.73
C CYS A 22 9.80 7.03 -8.10
N ARG A 23 9.50 8.16 -7.44
CA ARG A 23 8.21 8.50 -6.81
C ARG A 23 7.75 7.52 -5.73
N ARG A 24 8.65 6.73 -5.17
CA ARG A 24 8.34 5.82 -4.05
C ARG A 24 8.43 6.58 -2.74
N PHE A 25 7.52 6.31 -1.81
CA PHE A 25 7.57 6.82 -0.45
C PHE A 25 8.74 6.17 0.30
N ARG A 26 9.65 6.98 0.85
CA ARG A 26 10.90 6.55 1.48
C ARG A 26 11.16 7.41 2.73
N PRO A 27 10.40 7.23 3.82
CA PRO A 27 10.41 8.15 4.96
C PRO A 27 11.78 8.28 5.61
N THR A 28 12.55 7.19 5.68
CA THR A 28 13.86 7.12 6.34
C THR A 28 15.04 6.95 5.37
N GLN A 29 14.77 6.71 4.09
CA GLN A 29 15.78 6.34 3.08
C GLN A 29 15.92 7.39 1.96
N LEU A 30 15.64 8.66 2.28
CA LEU A 30 15.88 9.78 1.37
C LEU A 30 17.13 10.55 1.78
N GLN A 31 17.88 10.93 0.76
CA GLN A 31 18.97 11.88 0.84
C GLN A 31 18.61 13.12 0.03
N VAL A 32 18.89 14.29 0.58
CA VAL A 32 18.85 15.53 -0.19
C VAL A 32 20.17 15.66 -0.92
N HIS A 33 20.08 15.79 -2.23
CA HIS A 33 21.19 15.82 -3.17
C HIS A 33 21.23 17.17 -3.87
N HIS A 34 22.43 17.68 -4.15
CA HIS A 34 22.63 18.88 -4.99
C HIS A 34 22.52 18.49 -6.46
N ILE A 35 21.65 19.15 -7.22
CA ILE A 35 21.46 18.92 -8.65
C ILE A 35 22.72 19.33 -9.41
N ASP A 36 23.17 20.57 -9.21
CA ASP A 36 24.49 21.06 -9.57
C ASP A 36 25.42 20.84 -8.37
N GLU A 37 26.41 19.98 -8.53
CA GLU A 37 27.28 19.57 -7.43
C GLU A 37 28.14 20.76 -6.95
N ARG A 38 28.42 20.83 -5.65
CA ARG A 38 29.21 21.94 -5.09
C ARG A 38 30.63 22.02 -5.66
N LYS A 39 31.19 20.87 -6.10
CA LYS A 39 32.51 20.82 -6.76
C LYS A 39 32.51 21.54 -8.11
N ASP A 40 31.34 21.65 -8.74
CA ASP A 40 31.13 22.27 -10.05
C ASP A 40 30.60 23.72 -9.92
N GLY A 41 30.42 24.21 -8.69
CA GLY A 41 30.01 25.59 -8.37
C GLY A 41 28.61 25.71 -7.74
N GLY A 42 27.89 24.60 -7.56
CA GLY A 42 26.51 24.60 -7.05
C GLY A 42 26.34 25.09 -5.61
N GLY A 43 25.33 25.95 -5.41
CA GLY A 43 24.92 26.49 -4.11
C GLY A 43 24.03 25.55 -3.29
N ASP A 44 23.72 25.95 -2.04
CA ASP A 44 22.71 25.27 -1.21
C ASP A 44 21.28 25.76 -1.50
N ASP A 45 21.07 26.53 -2.57
CA ASP A 45 19.78 27.11 -2.90
C ASP A 45 18.70 26.04 -3.00
N PHE A 46 17.50 26.34 -2.53
CA PHE A 46 16.37 25.41 -2.55
C PHE A 46 16.15 24.79 -3.95
N ASP A 47 16.30 25.60 -5.00
CA ASP A 47 16.15 25.19 -6.39
C ASP A 47 17.30 24.33 -6.93
N ASN A 48 18.39 24.20 -6.19
CA ASN A 48 19.49 23.29 -6.48
C ASN A 48 19.39 21.97 -5.69
N LEU A 49 18.34 21.77 -4.88
CA LEU A 49 18.20 20.57 -4.05
C LEU A 49 17.11 19.62 -4.57
N ILE A 50 17.37 18.32 -4.47
CA ILE A 50 16.43 17.25 -4.82
C ILE A 50 16.47 16.13 -3.78
N ALA A 51 15.30 15.65 -3.32
CA ALA A 51 15.22 14.49 -2.44
C ALA A 51 15.11 13.19 -3.26
N ILE A 52 16.10 12.30 -3.11
CA ILE A 52 16.16 11.02 -3.84
C ILE A 52 16.52 9.85 -2.90
N CYS A 53 16.10 8.64 -3.26
CA CYS A 53 16.46 7.45 -2.48
C CYS A 53 17.89 7.02 -2.81
N ILE A 54 18.50 6.23 -1.92
CA ILE A 54 19.90 5.79 -2.02
C ILE A 54 20.20 5.10 -3.37
N SER A 55 19.24 4.31 -3.89
CA SER A 55 19.39 3.67 -5.20
C SER A 55 19.46 4.70 -6.33
N CYS A 56 18.48 5.61 -6.41
CA CYS A 56 18.46 6.66 -7.42
C CYS A 56 19.63 7.65 -7.26
N HIS A 57 20.09 7.89 -6.03
CA HIS A 57 21.30 8.68 -5.76
C HIS A 57 22.51 8.06 -6.45
N SER A 58 22.65 6.73 -6.39
CA SER A 58 23.73 6.02 -7.09
C SER A 58 23.58 6.14 -8.61
N ASP A 59 22.35 6.03 -9.12
CA ASP A 59 22.07 6.14 -10.57
C ASP A 59 22.39 7.53 -11.13
N VAL A 60 22.14 8.60 -10.37
CA VAL A 60 22.45 9.99 -10.79
C VAL A 60 23.95 10.21 -11.02
N HIS A 61 24.81 9.54 -10.24
CA HIS A 61 26.25 9.57 -10.42
C HIS A 61 26.76 8.55 -11.43
N THR A 62 25.93 7.61 -11.86
CA THR A 62 26.36 6.53 -12.74
C THR A 62 26.43 7.03 -14.18
N ASN A 63 27.57 6.80 -14.83
CA ASN A 63 27.77 7.07 -16.25
C ASN A 63 28.06 5.74 -16.96
N THR A 64 27.12 5.25 -17.76
CA THR A 64 27.33 4.04 -18.57
C THR A 64 27.36 4.38 -20.06
N LYS A 65 28.07 3.57 -20.84
CA LYS A 65 28.12 3.75 -22.31
C LYS A 65 26.80 3.41 -23.01
N LEU A 66 25.87 2.76 -22.32
CA LEU A 66 24.62 2.23 -22.88
C LEU A 66 23.38 3.04 -22.45
N THR A 67 23.47 3.84 -21.40
CA THR A 67 22.35 4.61 -20.85
C THR A 67 22.65 6.10 -20.81
N ARG A 68 21.60 6.91 -20.85
CA ARG A 68 21.73 8.37 -20.72
C ARG A 68 21.82 8.74 -19.25
N ARG A 69 22.79 9.58 -18.90
CA ARG A 69 22.89 10.20 -17.57
C ARG A 69 21.74 11.19 -17.36
N PHE A 70 21.24 11.26 -16.13
CA PHE A 70 20.31 12.31 -15.71
C PHE A 70 20.95 13.69 -15.90
N SER A 71 20.23 14.57 -16.59
CA SER A 71 20.63 15.97 -16.71
C SER A 71 20.07 16.81 -15.58
N ASP A 72 20.71 17.92 -15.25
CA ASP A 72 20.26 18.84 -14.19
C ASP A 72 18.84 19.34 -14.43
N GLU A 73 18.51 19.64 -15.69
CA GLU A 73 17.17 20.02 -16.13
C GLU A 73 16.13 18.91 -15.95
N GLU A 74 16.54 17.66 -16.17
CA GLU A 74 15.68 16.50 -15.93
C GLU A 74 15.43 16.30 -14.43
N LEU A 75 16.47 16.44 -13.59
CA LEU A 75 16.35 16.37 -12.13
C LEU A 75 15.43 17.46 -11.57
N LYS A 76 15.57 18.70 -12.04
CA LYS A 76 14.66 19.81 -11.68
C LYS A 76 13.21 19.47 -12.04
N ARG A 77 12.96 18.99 -13.25
CA ARG A 77 11.59 18.58 -13.68
C ARG A 77 11.04 17.43 -12.84
N HIS A 78 11.86 16.45 -12.48
CA HIS A 78 11.46 15.35 -11.60
C HIS A 78 11.01 15.86 -10.23
N ARG A 79 11.81 16.73 -9.62
CA ARG A 79 11.49 17.39 -8.35
C ARG A 79 10.17 18.16 -8.42
N ASP A 80 10.06 19.08 -9.38
CA ASP A 80 8.90 19.96 -9.49
C ASP A 80 7.62 19.19 -9.74
N ASN A 81 7.70 18.12 -10.54
CA ASN A 81 6.57 17.24 -10.77
C ASN A 81 6.15 16.51 -9.48
N VAL A 82 7.09 16.03 -8.67
CA VAL A 82 6.75 15.41 -7.38
C VAL A 82 6.13 16.41 -6.41
N TYR A 83 6.68 17.62 -6.30
CA TYR A 83 6.07 18.67 -5.47
C TYR A 83 4.63 18.96 -5.88
N ARG A 84 4.38 19.09 -7.19
CA ARG A 84 3.02 19.27 -7.72
C ARG A 84 2.12 18.08 -7.39
N LEU A 85 2.61 16.86 -7.57
CA LEU A 85 1.82 15.65 -7.28
C LEU A 85 1.49 15.52 -5.79
N VAL A 86 2.40 15.91 -4.89
CA VAL A 86 2.14 15.94 -3.45
C VAL A 86 1.12 17.01 -3.11
N ALA A 87 1.27 18.22 -3.65
CA ALA A 87 0.32 19.32 -3.45
C ALA A 87 -1.08 18.97 -3.97
N ASP A 88 -1.17 18.26 -5.09
CA ASP A 88 -2.40 17.76 -5.69
C ASP A 88 -3.01 16.55 -4.94
N GLY A 89 -2.33 16.01 -3.91
CA GLY A 89 -2.74 14.78 -3.21
C GLY A 89 -2.67 13.51 -4.07
N LYS A 90 -1.93 13.53 -5.18
CA LYS A 90 -1.80 12.43 -6.15
C LYS A 90 -0.71 11.42 -5.81
N LEU A 91 0.10 11.70 -4.79
CA LEU A 91 1.04 10.74 -4.21
C LEU A 91 0.57 10.40 -2.79
N PRO A 92 0.38 9.11 -2.47
CA PRO A 92 -0.10 8.71 -1.15
C PRO A 92 0.96 9.07 -0.11
N SER A 93 0.65 10.01 0.79
CA SER A 93 1.43 10.22 2.00
C SER A 93 1.38 8.92 2.80
N GLY A 94 2.50 8.20 2.89
CA GLY A 94 2.57 6.83 3.42
C GLY A 94 2.38 6.70 4.93
N ILE A 95 1.31 7.30 5.45
CA ILE A 95 0.72 6.92 6.73
C ILE A 95 -0.75 6.61 6.41
N ALA A 96 -0.96 5.42 5.83
CA ALA A 96 -2.26 4.78 5.92
C ALA A 96 -2.48 4.48 7.41
N GLY A 97 -3.65 4.84 7.95
CA GLY A 97 -3.98 4.48 9.32
C GLY A 97 -3.99 2.96 9.50
N SER A 98 -4.03 2.46 10.73
CA SER A 98 -4.17 1.02 11.00
C SER A 98 -5.35 0.38 10.26
N ASP A 99 -6.41 1.16 10.03
CA ASP A 99 -7.62 0.75 9.31
C ASP A 99 -7.40 0.61 7.79
N ASP A 100 -6.42 1.30 7.21
CA ASP A 100 -6.14 1.27 5.77
C ASP A 100 -5.20 0.12 5.37
N LEU A 101 -4.40 -0.40 6.31
CA LEU A 101 -3.41 -1.47 6.09
C LEU A 101 -4.06 -2.77 5.58
N VAL A 102 -5.23 -3.12 6.12
CA VAL A 102 -5.98 -4.34 5.74
C VAL A 102 -6.44 -4.28 4.28
N ALA A 103 -6.82 -3.08 3.78
CA ALA A 103 -7.27 -2.89 2.40
C ALA A 103 -6.11 -2.76 1.39
N ILE A 104 -4.92 -2.38 1.87
CA ILE A 104 -3.67 -2.29 1.09
C ILE A 104 -3.14 -3.68 0.74
N THR A 105 -3.33 -4.65 1.64
CA THR A 105 -2.67 -5.95 1.64
C THR A 105 -2.89 -6.79 0.37
N ALA A 106 -4.14 -6.96 -0.10
CA ALA A 106 -4.43 -7.85 -1.24
C ALA A 106 -3.97 -7.30 -2.60
N ALA A 107 -4.24 -6.00 -2.86
CA ALA A 107 -3.85 -5.34 -4.13
C ALA A 107 -2.33 -5.23 -4.28
N VAL A 108 -1.61 -5.12 -3.16
CA VAL A 108 -0.15 -5.05 -3.13
C VAL A 108 0.49 -6.40 -3.37
N ILE A 109 0.00 -7.48 -2.76
CA ILE A 109 0.51 -8.83 -3.00
C ILE A 109 0.45 -9.15 -4.50
N GLU A 110 -0.66 -8.84 -5.17
CA GLU A 110 -0.81 -9.07 -6.61
C GLU A 110 0.15 -8.20 -7.44
N THR A 111 0.33 -6.94 -7.03
CA THR A 111 1.31 -6.05 -7.64
C THR A 111 2.75 -6.57 -7.47
N LEU A 112 3.08 -7.19 -6.34
CA LEU A 112 4.40 -7.78 -6.08
C LEU A 112 4.61 -9.10 -6.85
N ARG A 113 3.59 -9.97 -6.92
CA ARG A 113 3.58 -11.18 -7.78
C ARG A 113 3.92 -10.84 -9.23
N SER A 114 3.34 -9.76 -9.76
CA SER A 114 3.61 -9.32 -11.13
C SER A 114 5.03 -8.75 -11.34
N LYS A 115 5.78 -8.47 -10.26
CA LYS A 115 7.03 -7.71 -10.28
C LYS A 115 8.31 -8.50 -9.93
N SER A 116 8.30 -9.72 -9.41
CA SER A 116 9.56 -10.29 -8.88
C SER A 116 9.71 -11.81 -8.83
N GLY A 117 10.97 -12.26 -9.00
CA GLY A 117 11.47 -13.59 -8.61
C GLY A 117 11.92 -13.63 -7.14
N GLN A 118 10.96 -13.59 -6.22
CA GLN A 118 11.17 -13.66 -4.77
C GLN A 118 10.16 -14.65 -4.20
N GLU A 119 10.64 -15.70 -3.50
CA GLU A 119 9.80 -16.83 -3.05
C GLU A 119 8.56 -16.44 -2.23
N VAL A 120 8.64 -15.32 -1.49
CA VAL A 120 7.53 -14.80 -0.67
C VAL A 120 6.40 -14.22 -1.54
N ALA A 121 6.75 -13.52 -2.62
CA ALA A 121 5.76 -12.95 -3.53
C ALA A 121 5.09 -14.06 -4.37
N ASP A 122 5.83 -15.12 -4.68
CA ASP A 122 5.37 -16.26 -5.48
C ASP A 122 4.45 -17.23 -4.70
N ASP A 123 4.34 -17.08 -3.38
CA ASP A 123 3.51 -17.91 -2.51
C ASP A 123 2.02 -17.52 -2.62
N LYS A 124 1.24 -18.38 -3.30
CA LYS A 124 -0.19 -18.16 -3.52
C LYS A 124 -1.02 -18.21 -2.24
N ASP A 125 -0.50 -18.86 -1.19
CA ASP A 125 -1.19 -19.13 0.06
C ASP A 125 -0.71 -18.25 1.23
N PHE A 126 -0.08 -17.10 0.94
CA PHE A 126 0.33 -16.15 1.98
C PHE A 126 -0.90 -15.50 2.66
N PRO A 127 -1.15 -15.73 3.96
CA PRO A 127 -2.35 -15.22 4.65
C PRO A 127 -2.35 -13.68 4.73
N LEU A 128 -3.52 -13.06 4.55
CA LEU A 128 -3.65 -11.59 4.64
C LEU A 128 -3.31 -11.10 6.05
N GLU A 129 -3.74 -11.84 7.07
CA GLU A 129 -3.48 -11.55 8.48
C GLU A 129 -1.98 -11.59 8.79
N ALA A 130 -1.22 -12.45 8.11
CA ALA A 130 0.24 -12.48 8.25
C ALA A 130 0.86 -11.17 7.74
N LEU A 131 0.34 -10.61 6.64
CA LEU A 131 0.83 -9.34 6.14
C LEU A 131 0.48 -8.21 7.10
N ASP A 132 -0.76 -8.15 7.59
CA ASP A 132 -1.20 -7.09 8.49
C ASP A 132 -0.39 -7.09 9.79
N ILE A 133 -0.08 -8.26 10.35
CA ILE A 133 0.81 -8.40 11.51
C ILE A 133 2.20 -7.81 11.19
N LEU A 134 2.78 -8.18 10.04
CA LEU A 134 4.10 -7.72 9.62
C LEU A 134 4.13 -6.20 9.38
N LEU A 135 3.10 -5.65 8.73
CA LEU A 135 3.00 -4.22 8.46
C LEU A 135 2.81 -3.41 9.74
N CYS A 136 1.97 -3.86 10.66
CA CYS A 136 1.81 -3.22 11.96
C CYS A 136 3.12 -3.26 12.79
N ALA A 137 3.83 -4.39 12.79
CA ALA A 137 5.12 -4.53 13.47
C ALA A 137 6.19 -3.58 12.90
N THR A 138 6.29 -3.52 11.56
CA THR A 138 7.29 -2.70 10.86
C THR A 138 7.01 -1.20 10.93
N ALA A 139 5.74 -0.80 10.81
CA ALA A 139 5.33 0.60 10.89
C ALA A 139 5.73 1.25 12.22
N GLU A 140 5.59 0.51 13.32
CA GLU A 140 5.94 0.99 14.66
C GLU A 140 7.32 0.54 15.15
N LYS A 141 8.02 -0.27 14.34
CA LYS A 141 9.30 -0.92 14.70
C LYS A 141 9.22 -1.62 16.06
N LYS A 142 8.12 -2.33 16.30
CA LYS A 142 7.89 -3.11 17.51
C LYS A 142 7.90 -4.61 17.18
N PRO A 143 8.34 -5.47 18.13
CA PRO A 143 8.25 -6.90 17.95
C PRO A 143 6.79 -7.37 17.89
N VAL A 144 6.61 -8.52 17.26
CA VAL A 144 5.37 -9.30 17.31
C VAL A 144 5.37 -10.08 18.62
N LYS A 145 4.42 -9.77 19.51
CA LYS A 145 4.22 -10.43 20.80
C LYS A 145 3.03 -11.35 20.73
N ILE A 146 3.18 -12.57 21.22
CA ILE A 146 2.13 -13.59 21.24
C ILE A 146 1.75 -13.83 22.69
N LEU A 147 0.46 -13.64 23.01
CA LEU A 147 -0.11 -13.91 24.31
C LEU A 147 -1.11 -15.07 24.17
N ARG A 148 -1.11 -15.97 25.15
CA ARG A 148 -1.97 -17.14 25.16
C ARG A 148 -2.87 -17.07 26.39
N GLU A 149 -4.18 -17.02 26.18
CA GLU A 149 -5.16 -17.00 27.26
C GLU A 149 -6.22 -18.09 27.01
N ASN A 150 -6.31 -19.04 27.94
CA ASN A 150 -7.24 -20.17 27.88
C ASN A 150 -7.11 -20.97 26.56
N SER A 151 -8.04 -20.75 25.62
CA SER A 151 -8.15 -21.40 24.31
C SER A 151 -7.98 -20.43 23.14
N ALA A 152 -7.59 -19.18 23.42
CA ALA A 152 -7.37 -18.14 22.43
C ALA A 152 -5.90 -17.70 22.43
N VAL A 153 -5.42 -17.29 21.26
CA VAL A 153 -4.11 -16.68 21.10
C VAL A 153 -4.31 -15.27 20.57
N SER A 154 -3.77 -14.28 21.26
CA SER A 154 -3.70 -12.91 20.76
C SER A 154 -2.29 -12.59 20.27
N VAL A 155 -2.22 -11.85 19.19
CA VAL A 155 -0.96 -11.37 18.62
C VAL A 155 -0.99 -9.85 18.63
N HIS A 156 0.02 -9.24 19.22
CA HIS A 156 0.20 -7.81 19.30
C HIS A 156 1.41 -7.42 18.46
N ALA A 157 1.21 -6.51 17.51
CA ALA A 157 2.26 -5.98 16.66
C ALA A 157 2.02 -4.48 16.53
N GLY A 158 2.87 -3.65 17.13
CA GLY A 158 2.55 -2.22 17.20
C GLY A 158 1.28 -1.96 18.03
N ASN A 159 0.35 -1.20 17.44
CA ASN A 159 -1.02 -0.98 17.87
C ASN A 159 -2.00 -2.01 17.27
N GLY A 160 -1.53 -2.88 16.37
CA GLY A 160 -2.31 -3.98 15.83
C GLY A 160 -2.56 -5.06 16.88
N HIS A 161 -3.83 -5.45 17.01
CA HIS A 161 -4.27 -6.51 17.91
C HIS A 161 -5.09 -7.54 17.14
N PHE A 162 -4.56 -8.75 17.05
CA PHE A 162 -5.13 -9.83 16.24
C PHE A 162 -5.55 -10.96 17.19
N LEU A 163 -6.81 -11.37 17.11
CA LEU A 163 -7.39 -12.40 17.97
C LEU A 163 -7.65 -13.67 17.15
N PHE A 164 -7.08 -14.78 17.61
CA PHE A 164 -7.21 -16.08 16.98
C PHE A 164 -7.97 -17.03 17.93
N GLY A 165 -9.14 -17.48 17.48
CA GLY A 165 -10.07 -18.29 18.27
C GLY A 165 -9.74 -19.79 18.27
N SER A 166 -10.51 -20.55 19.05
CA SER A 166 -10.33 -22.00 19.28
C SER A 166 -10.49 -22.90 18.05
N GLY A 167 -10.99 -22.37 16.93
CA GLY A 167 -11.14 -23.09 15.67
C GLY A 167 -9.94 -22.99 14.72
N GLU A 168 -8.93 -22.20 15.04
CA GLU A 168 -7.75 -22.04 14.20
C GLU A 168 -6.64 -23.05 14.51
N VAL A 169 -5.86 -23.39 13.48
CA VAL A 169 -4.73 -24.30 13.62
C VAL A 169 -3.59 -23.57 14.33
N ILE A 170 -3.46 -23.82 15.63
CA ILE A 170 -2.37 -23.33 16.46
C ILE A 170 -1.32 -24.44 16.57
N THR A 171 -0.21 -24.30 15.85
CA THR A 171 0.93 -25.24 15.95
C THR A 171 2.10 -24.55 16.66
N ASN A 172 2.71 -25.27 17.61
CA ASN A 172 3.74 -24.73 18.52
C ASN A 172 3.33 -23.43 19.23
N GLY A 173 2.05 -23.29 19.57
CA GLY A 173 1.54 -22.11 20.28
C GLY A 173 1.51 -20.83 19.45
N ARG A 174 1.54 -20.94 18.11
CA ARG A 174 1.47 -19.82 17.16
C ARG A 174 0.32 -20.04 16.16
N PRO A 175 -0.42 -19.00 15.76
CA PRO A 175 -1.35 -19.07 14.63
C PRO A 175 -0.63 -19.37 13.31
N THR A 176 -1.33 -19.95 12.32
CA THR A 176 -0.78 -20.24 10.98
C THR A 176 -0.17 -19.01 10.33
N SER A 177 -0.79 -17.84 10.47
CA SER A 177 -0.31 -16.57 9.94
C SER A 177 1.07 -16.20 10.49
N VAL A 178 1.29 -16.35 11.79
CA VAL A 178 2.59 -16.08 12.43
C VAL A 178 3.62 -17.13 12.02
N GLN A 179 3.23 -18.40 11.94
CA GLN A 179 4.13 -19.46 11.48
C GLN A 179 4.58 -19.24 10.04
N LYS A 180 3.70 -18.73 9.18
CA LYS A 180 4.06 -18.40 7.80
C LYS A 180 5.16 -17.35 7.77
N LEU A 181 5.03 -16.27 8.56
CA LEU A 181 6.07 -15.23 8.68
C LEU A 181 7.42 -15.80 9.13
N VAL A 182 7.40 -16.71 10.11
CA VAL A 182 8.61 -17.39 10.60
C VAL A 182 9.22 -18.29 9.51
N SER A 183 8.40 -19.09 8.83
CA SER A 183 8.85 -20.03 7.78
C SER A 183 9.53 -19.32 6.60
N LEU A 184 9.09 -18.09 6.30
CA LEU A 184 9.64 -17.25 5.24
C LEU A 184 10.83 -16.39 5.72
N GLY A 185 11.19 -16.48 7.00
CA GLY A 185 12.27 -15.71 7.62
C GLY A 185 12.01 -14.21 7.67
N LEU A 186 10.74 -13.79 7.71
CA LEU A 186 10.34 -12.37 7.81
C LEU A 186 10.36 -11.90 9.27
N VAL A 187 10.16 -12.82 10.21
CA VAL A 187 10.28 -12.59 11.65
C VAL A 187 11.05 -13.74 12.29
N GLU A 188 11.80 -13.46 13.36
CA GLU A 188 12.59 -14.47 14.07
C GLU A 188 12.62 -14.20 15.57
N GLY A 189 12.92 -15.22 16.38
CA GLY A 189 13.05 -15.05 17.82
C GLY A 189 12.39 -16.16 18.64
N SER A 190 12.17 -15.83 19.92
CA SER A 190 11.63 -16.73 20.93
C SER A 190 10.17 -17.14 20.67
N ALA A 191 9.65 -18.10 21.44
CA ALA A 191 8.29 -18.61 21.28
C ALA A 191 7.22 -17.49 21.31
N ASP A 192 7.41 -16.48 22.16
CA ASP A 192 6.39 -15.48 22.51
C ASP A 192 6.71 -14.07 22.01
N VAL A 193 7.98 -13.80 21.68
CA VAL A 193 8.43 -12.51 21.16
C VAL A 193 9.29 -12.75 19.92
N LEU A 194 8.83 -12.19 18.81
CA LEU A 194 9.43 -12.28 17.49
C LEU A 194 9.82 -10.88 16.99
N GLU A 195 11.09 -10.71 16.68
CA GLU A 195 11.61 -9.50 16.04
C GLU A 195 11.45 -9.58 14.53
N VAL A 196 11.23 -8.42 13.89
CA VAL A 196 11.16 -8.36 12.43
C VAL A 196 12.57 -8.38 11.86
N THR A 197 12.84 -9.30 10.93
CA THR A 197 14.15 -9.42 10.30
C THR A 197 14.38 -8.30 9.29
N SER A 198 15.62 -8.10 8.85
CA SER A 198 15.94 -7.19 7.74
C SER A 198 15.17 -7.57 6.45
N LYS A 199 14.97 -8.87 6.21
CA LYS A 199 14.13 -9.39 5.11
C LYS A 199 12.66 -9.00 5.30
N GLY A 200 12.15 -9.07 6.53
CA GLY A 200 10.80 -8.61 6.90
C GLY A 200 10.58 -7.12 6.63
N TYR A 201 11.52 -6.27 7.06
CA TYR A 201 11.47 -4.83 6.77
C TYR A 201 11.55 -4.53 5.28
N ALA A 202 12.45 -5.18 4.53
CA ALA A 202 12.57 -4.99 3.09
C ALA A 202 11.29 -5.41 2.36
N PHE A 203 10.70 -6.54 2.74
CA PHE A 203 9.44 -7.00 2.18
C PHE A 203 8.29 -6.03 2.50
N ALA A 204 8.17 -5.57 3.76
CA ALA A 204 7.18 -4.57 4.14
C ALA A 204 7.38 -3.23 3.38
N ASP A 205 8.61 -2.79 3.18
CA ASP A 205 8.94 -1.61 2.39
C ASP A 205 8.53 -1.79 0.93
N ASP A 206 8.75 -2.98 0.34
CA ASP A 206 8.34 -3.30 -1.02
C ASP A 206 6.82 -3.35 -1.16
N VAL A 207 6.13 -3.88 -0.15
CA VAL A 207 4.66 -3.87 -0.03
C VAL A 207 4.15 -2.43 0.02
N MET A 208 4.65 -1.61 0.94
CA MET A 208 4.24 -0.20 1.07
C MET A 208 4.64 0.66 -0.13
N SER A 209 5.70 0.26 -0.85
CA SER A 209 6.18 0.93 -2.07
C SER A 209 5.58 0.35 -3.36
N ALA A 210 4.78 -0.72 -3.27
CA ALA A 210 4.14 -1.31 -4.42
C ALA A 210 3.11 -0.30 -4.91
N ASN A 211 3.47 0.43 -5.97
CA ASN A 211 2.59 1.41 -6.61
C ASN A 211 1.37 0.68 -7.20
N PRO A 212 0.25 0.59 -6.47
CA PRO A 212 -0.88 -0.24 -6.87
C PRO A 212 -1.57 0.47 -8.02
N ARG A 213 -2.26 -0.32 -8.83
CA ARG A 213 -3.08 0.19 -9.91
C ARG A 213 -4.40 -0.54 -9.90
N TYR A 214 -5.46 0.21 -10.15
CA TYR A 214 -6.78 -0.34 -10.37
C TYR A 214 -7.36 0.29 -11.64
N THR A 215 -8.39 -0.32 -12.21
CA THR A 215 -9.09 0.25 -13.36
C THR A 215 -10.32 1.01 -12.90
N MET A 216 -10.42 2.27 -13.29
CA MET A 216 -11.64 3.06 -13.18
C MET A 216 -12.39 2.95 -14.51
N LEU A 217 -13.47 2.19 -14.53
CA LEU A 217 -14.42 2.20 -15.62
C LEU A 217 -15.39 3.33 -15.38
N LYS A 218 -15.58 4.17 -16.38
CA LYS A 218 -16.64 5.15 -16.36
C LYS A 218 -17.65 4.71 -17.42
N ALA A 219 -18.91 4.74 -17.04
CA ALA A 219 -20.00 4.21 -17.83
C ALA A 219 -21.12 5.25 -17.94
N LYS A 220 -21.69 5.37 -19.13
CA LYS A 220 -22.96 6.06 -19.36
C LYS A 220 -24.01 5.04 -19.76
N CYS A 221 -25.07 4.92 -18.97
CA CYS A 221 -26.24 4.16 -19.35
C CYS A 221 -26.95 4.86 -20.52
N LEU A 222 -27.15 4.16 -21.64
CA LEU A 222 -27.84 4.72 -22.81
C LEU A 222 -29.37 4.66 -22.68
N HIS A 223 -29.89 4.05 -21.61
CA HIS A 223 -31.32 4.00 -21.32
C HIS A 223 -31.80 5.20 -20.49
N CYS A 224 -31.19 5.42 -19.31
CA CYS A 224 -31.55 6.53 -18.42
C CYS A 224 -30.55 7.70 -18.43
N SER A 225 -29.49 7.63 -19.23
CA SER A 225 -28.41 8.63 -19.29
C SER A 225 -27.58 8.80 -18.01
N LEU A 226 -27.73 7.92 -17.01
CA LEU A 226 -26.89 7.93 -15.81
C LEU A 226 -25.41 7.79 -16.19
N HIS A 227 -24.58 8.63 -15.59
CA HIS A 227 -23.14 8.45 -15.58
C HIS A 227 -22.72 7.88 -14.23
N PHE A 228 -21.96 6.80 -14.24
CA PHE A 228 -21.44 6.18 -13.03
C PHE A 228 -20.05 5.63 -13.25
N ILE A 229 -19.38 5.31 -12.15
CA ILE A 229 -18.00 4.83 -12.15
C ILE A 229 -17.97 3.49 -11.41
N VAL A 230 -17.24 2.53 -11.97
CA VAL A 230 -16.89 1.28 -11.33
C VAL A 230 -15.37 1.25 -11.21
N CYS A 231 -14.86 1.27 -9.98
CA CYS A 231 -13.46 0.98 -9.73
C CYS A 231 -13.33 -0.54 -9.53
N THR A 232 -12.37 -1.18 -10.17
CA THR A 232 -12.18 -2.63 -10.12
C THR A 232 -10.73 -3.02 -10.38
N ASP A 233 -10.29 -4.09 -9.74
CA ASP A 233 -9.01 -4.76 -10.05
C ASP A 233 -9.15 -5.77 -11.20
N PHE A 234 -10.38 -6.06 -11.62
CA PHE A 234 -10.74 -7.09 -12.61
C PHE A 234 -11.55 -6.49 -13.78
N PRO A 235 -10.97 -5.58 -14.58
CA PRO A 235 -11.69 -4.87 -15.64
C PRO A 235 -12.33 -5.80 -16.67
N GLU A 236 -11.76 -6.98 -16.88
CA GLU A 236 -12.29 -8.01 -17.78
C GLU A 236 -13.67 -8.54 -17.35
N ARG A 237 -14.02 -8.42 -16.07
CA ARG A 237 -15.33 -8.82 -15.53
C ARG A 237 -16.41 -7.77 -15.76
N HIS A 238 -16.04 -6.57 -16.20
CA HIS A 238 -16.94 -5.42 -16.32
C HIS A 238 -16.96 -4.90 -17.76
N SER A 239 -17.81 -5.51 -18.58
CA SER A 239 -18.05 -5.11 -19.97
C SER A 239 -19.46 -4.55 -20.14
N HIS A 240 -19.78 -4.06 -21.34
CA HIS A 240 -21.14 -3.64 -21.67
C HIS A 240 -22.17 -4.75 -21.38
N ALA A 241 -21.82 -6.01 -21.62
CA ALA A 241 -22.70 -7.15 -21.41
C ALA A 241 -22.89 -7.56 -19.93
N THR A 242 -21.97 -7.17 -19.03
CA THR A 242 -22.02 -7.59 -17.62
C THR A 242 -22.41 -6.47 -16.66
N LEU A 243 -22.39 -5.22 -17.10
CA LEU A 243 -22.81 -4.09 -16.27
C LEU A 243 -24.33 -4.06 -16.06
N ILE A 244 -24.71 -3.66 -14.86
CA ILE A 244 -26.09 -3.39 -14.45
C ILE A 244 -26.18 -1.91 -14.13
N CYS A 245 -27.13 -1.20 -14.74
CA CYS A 245 -27.32 0.21 -14.43
C CYS A 245 -27.89 0.36 -13.01
N PRO A 246 -27.23 1.09 -12.10
CA PRO A 246 -27.66 1.17 -10.70
C PRO A 246 -28.95 1.99 -10.52
N GLU A 247 -29.29 2.87 -11.47
CA GLU A 247 -30.54 3.64 -11.43
C GLU A 247 -31.71 2.87 -12.06
N CYS A 248 -31.64 2.54 -13.35
CA CYS A 248 -32.78 1.95 -14.06
C CYS A 248 -32.75 0.41 -14.16
N GLY A 249 -31.73 -0.26 -13.62
CA GLY A 249 -31.61 -1.72 -13.59
C GLY A 249 -31.35 -2.41 -14.93
N GLN A 250 -31.18 -1.68 -16.05
CA GLN A 250 -30.98 -2.30 -17.36
C GLN A 250 -29.65 -3.08 -17.43
N GLN A 251 -29.68 -4.22 -18.16
CA GLN A 251 -28.56 -5.16 -18.35
C GLN A 251 -28.37 -5.55 -19.82
N GLN A 252 -28.89 -4.74 -20.75
CA GLN A 252 -29.04 -5.10 -22.16
C GLN A 252 -27.80 -4.76 -23.00
N GLY A 253 -26.64 -4.50 -22.39
CA GLY A 253 -25.46 -4.06 -23.15
C GLY A 253 -25.44 -2.57 -23.49
N ALA A 254 -26.47 -1.80 -23.12
CA ALA A 254 -26.66 -0.43 -23.57
C ALA A 254 -25.84 0.58 -22.73
N PHE A 255 -24.51 0.46 -22.79
CA PHE A 255 -23.57 1.36 -22.10
C PHE A 255 -22.51 1.91 -23.04
N LEU A 256 -22.18 3.18 -22.89
CA LEU A 256 -20.89 3.73 -23.35
C LEU A 256 -19.89 3.59 -22.21
N ILE A 257 -18.79 2.86 -22.43
CA ILE A 257 -17.80 2.55 -21.39
C ILE A 257 -16.41 3.00 -21.83
N TRP A 258 -15.65 3.57 -20.90
CA TRP A 258 -14.24 3.84 -21.09
C TRP A 258 -13.45 3.45 -19.85
N HIS A 259 -12.25 2.92 -20.08
CA HIS A 259 -11.38 2.40 -19.04
C HIS A 259 -10.24 3.39 -18.84
N GLN A 260 -9.99 3.75 -17.59
CA GLN A 260 -8.86 4.57 -17.21
C GLN A 260 -8.06 3.84 -16.14
N GLN A 261 -6.78 3.60 -16.40
CA GLN A 261 -5.90 3.04 -15.38
C GLN A 261 -5.56 4.13 -14.34
N MET A 262 -5.74 3.79 -13.08
CA MET A 262 -5.47 4.67 -11.94
C MET A 262 -4.25 4.18 -11.17
N PHE A 263 -3.59 5.12 -10.50
CA PHE A 263 -2.47 4.85 -9.59
C PHE A 263 -2.93 5.05 -8.16
N GLY A 264 -2.42 4.24 -7.24
CA GLY A 264 -2.88 4.22 -5.85
C GLY A 264 -3.86 3.08 -5.60
N PHE A 265 -4.49 3.11 -4.44
CA PHE A 265 -5.37 2.03 -4.00
C PHE A 265 -6.83 2.29 -4.38
N ILE A 266 -7.55 1.22 -4.73
CA ILE A 266 -8.96 1.30 -5.12
C ILE A 266 -9.85 1.95 -4.04
N PHE A 267 -9.58 1.68 -2.75
CA PHE A 267 -10.35 2.22 -1.63
C PHE A 267 -10.18 3.74 -1.43
N GLN A 268 -9.17 4.36 -2.04
CA GLN A 268 -9.02 5.82 -2.03
C GLN A 268 -10.10 6.49 -2.89
N SER A 269 -10.65 5.77 -3.86
CA SER A 269 -11.68 6.25 -4.78
C SER A 269 -13.05 5.63 -4.52
N VAL A 270 -13.10 4.52 -3.79
CA VAL A 270 -14.33 3.89 -3.31
C VAL A 270 -14.32 3.96 -1.78
N PRO A 271 -15.10 4.85 -1.14
CA PRO A 271 -15.12 4.93 0.32
C PRO A 271 -15.54 3.57 0.89
N GLY A 272 -14.60 2.86 1.53
CA GLY A 272 -14.82 1.55 2.14
C GLY A 272 -15.78 1.55 3.34
N ARG A 273 -16.37 2.69 3.68
CA ARG A 273 -17.49 2.79 4.62
C ARG A 273 -18.74 3.23 3.86
N GLN A 274 -19.59 2.26 3.56
CA GLN A 274 -21.02 2.52 3.49
C GLN A 274 -21.41 3.06 4.87
N GLN A 275 -21.54 4.39 5.01
CA GLN A 275 -22.22 4.95 6.19
C GLN A 275 -23.55 4.22 6.27
N ALA A 276 -23.81 3.53 7.39
CA ALA A 276 -25.14 3.05 7.68
C ALA A 276 -26.05 4.27 7.57
N VAL A 277 -26.83 4.33 6.50
CA VAL A 277 -27.83 5.38 6.33
C VAL A 277 -28.80 5.16 7.48
N ALA A 278 -28.77 6.06 8.47
CA ALA A 278 -29.73 6.06 9.55
C ALA A 278 -31.13 6.16 8.90
N GLY A 279 -31.85 5.04 8.82
CA GLY A 279 -33.17 5.02 8.20
C GLY A 279 -33.63 3.70 7.57
N ALA A 280 -32.78 2.69 7.37
CA ALA A 280 -33.22 1.39 6.85
C ALA A 280 -33.09 0.29 7.91
N GLY A 281 -34.05 0.26 8.84
CA GLY A 281 -34.25 -0.89 9.71
C GLY A 281 -34.70 -2.08 8.86
N ILE A 282 -33.83 -3.08 8.69
CA ILE A 282 -34.24 -4.42 8.26
C ILE A 282 -34.49 -5.21 9.54
N ASP A 283 -35.77 -5.42 9.84
CA ASP A 283 -36.25 -6.23 10.96
C ASP A 283 -35.94 -7.71 10.68
N LEU A 284 -34.79 -8.18 11.18
CA LEU A 284 -34.47 -9.61 11.21
C LEU A 284 -35.23 -10.24 12.38
N LYS A 285 -36.42 -10.77 12.08
CA LYS A 285 -37.15 -11.64 13.02
C LYS A 285 -36.27 -12.83 13.39
N ALA A 286 -35.88 -12.89 14.67
CA ALA A 286 -35.24 -14.04 15.28
C ALA A 286 -36.17 -15.26 15.19
N THR A 287 -35.83 -16.25 14.35
CA THR A 287 -36.40 -17.59 14.45
C THR A 287 -35.69 -18.36 15.56
N GLN A 288 -36.52 -18.89 16.46
CA GLN A 288 -36.17 -19.45 17.76
C GLN A 288 -35.30 -20.71 17.70
N SER A 289 -34.42 -20.77 18.70
CA SER A 289 -33.72 -21.90 19.32
C SER A 289 -34.19 -23.31 19.01
N PHE A 290 -33.28 -24.16 18.52
CA PHE A 290 -33.30 -25.59 18.76
C PHE A 290 -32.49 -25.91 20.04
N ARG A 291 -33.19 -26.38 21.07
CA ARG A 291 -32.61 -27.00 22.28
C ARG A 291 -32.29 -28.45 21.96
N VAL A 292 -31.06 -28.89 22.21
CA VAL A 292 -30.76 -30.30 22.47
C VAL A 292 -30.66 -30.46 23.99
N LYS A 293 -31.48 -31.36 24.53
CA LYS A 293 -31.49 -31.74 25.95
C LYS A 293 -30.25 -32.59 26.27
N GLU A 294 -29.87 -32.49 27.54
CA GLU A 294 -28.80 -33.20 28.28
C GLU A 294 -28.62 -34.69 27.90
#